data_AF-A0A3G6J112-F1
#
_entry.id   AF-A0A3G6J112-F1
#
_cell.length_a   1.000
_cell.length_b   1.000
_cell.length_c   1.000
_cell.angle_alpha   90.00
_cell.angle_beta   90.00
_cell.angle_gamma   90.00
#
_symmetry.space_group_name_H-M   'P 1'
#
loop_
_entity.id
_entity.type
_entity.pdbx_description
1 polymer ?
#
loop_
_entity_poly.entity_id
_entity_poly.type
_entity_poly.pdbx_seq_one_letter_code
_entity_poly.pdbx_strand_id
1 'polypeptide(L)'
;MTTLRDIALLISRLLLGVVLIAHGWQKFNTWGIAGTTEAFRGMGVPSPEIAATFSTYFELVAGALLILGFLVRFVGPVLLVQMIGAYWFAHRGNGVFIDEAGWELVGVIAAAGLAISAAGAGRISIDQLIAGPMRKRRQNKRIEEANEKGIAVQHADGSVTLPADSAAAQQVTTQHTAQPTEHVQHTEPVQPTQPVHRTTAPQPEGHTVIAEQTPTSNLNNDLR
;
A
#
# COMPACT_ATOMS: atom_id res chain seq x y z
N MET A 1 -10.11 -3.73 9.01
CA MET A 1 -8.95 -3.32 8.18
C MET A 1 -8.69 -1.85 8.46
N THR A 2 -7.46 -1.44 8.78
CA THR A 2 -7.13 -0.09 9.28
C THR A 2 -6.83 0.89 8.14
N THR A 3 -7.30 2.13 8.23
CA THR A 3 -7.03 3.21 7.27
C THR A 3 -5.53 3.42 7.02
N LEU A 4 -4.71 3.24 8.06
CA LEU A 4 -3.26 3.32 7.97
C LEU A 4 -2.67 2.32 6.96
N ARG A 5 -3.17 1.08 6.92
CA ARG A 5 -2.69 0.06 5.97
C ARG A 5 -2.98 0.46 4.52
N ASP A 6 -4.16 1.02 4.26
CA ASP A 6 -4.55 1.44 2.91
C ASP A 6 -3.67 2.61 2.42
N ILE A 7 -3.42 3.59 3.30
CA ILE A 7 -2.54 4.74 3.00
C ILE A 7 -1.09 4.27 2.78
N ALA A 8 -0.57 3.40 3.66
CA ALA A 8 0.78 2.87 3.51
C ALA A 8 0.97 2.13 2.18
N LEU A 9 0.04 1.24 1.81
CA LEU A 9 0.09 0.53 0.53
C LEU A 9 -0.02 1.46 -0.68
N LEU A 10 -0.82 2.53 -0.58
CA LEU A 10 -0.91 3.53 -1.64
C LEU A 10 0.43 4.26 -1.82
N ILE A 11 1.00 4.77 -0.73
CA ILE A 11 2.28 5.49 -0.76
C ILE A 11 3.41 4.58 -1.28
N SER A 12 3.49 3.35 -0.79
CA SER A 12 4.49 2.38 -1.25
C SER A 12 4.36 2.10 -2.75
N ARG A 13 3.13 1.96 -3.26
CA ARG A 13 2.89 1.77 -4.70
C ARG A 13 3.26 2.99 -5.53
N LEU A 14 2.92 4.19 -5.06
CA LEU A 14 3.25 5.43 -5.76
C LEU A 14 4.76 5.62 -5.85
N LEU A 15 5.47 5.49 -4.72
CA LEU A 15 6.93 5.62 -4.70
C LEU A 15 7.62 4.58 -5.59
N LEU A 16 7.28 3.30 -5.41
CA LEU A 16 7.87 2.24 -6.22
C LEU A 16 7.54 2.43 -7.71
N GLY A 17 6.29 2.79 -8.03
CA GLY A 17 5.88 3.01 -9.40
C GLY A 17 6.58 4.19 -10.07
N VAL A 18 6.78 5.30 -9.36
CA VAL A 18 7.55 6.46 -9.87
C VAL A 18 9.00 6.08 -10.14
N VAL A 19 9.64 5.32 -9.24
CA VAL A 19 11.02 4.85 -9.43
C VAL A 19 11.12 3.98 -10.69
N LEU A 20 10.20 3.03 -10.89
CA LEU A 20 10.20 2.21 -12.10
C LEU A 20 9.95 3.04 -13.37
N ILE A 21 9.00 3.99 -13.35
CA ILE A 21 8.78 4.87 -14.48
C ILE A 21 10.02 5.69 -14.79
N ALA A 22 10.72 6.23 -13.78
CA ALA A 22 11.94 6.99 -13.99
C ALA A 22 13.04 6.15 -14.66
N HIS A 23 13.28 4.92 -14.19
CA HIS A 23 14.25 4.03 -14.81
C HIS A 23 13.85 3.60 -16.22
N GLY A 24 12.58 3.25 -16.43
CA GLY A 24 12.05 2.89 -17.75
C GLY A 24 12.12 4.07 -18.72
N TRP A 25 11.81 5.28 -18.26
CA TRP A 25 11.86 6.50 -19.08
C TRP A 25 13.30 6.85 -19.47
N GLN A 26 14.26 6.66 -18.56
CA GLN A 26 15.67 6.82 -18.86
C GLN A 26 16.12 5.87 -19.97
N LYS A 27 15.72 4.60 -19.91
CA LYS A 27 16.04 3.61 -20.95
C LYS A 27 15.31 3.89 -22.28
N PHE A 28 14.10 4.42 -22.21
CA PHE A 28 13.30 4.72 -23.40
C PHE A 28 13.72 6.00 -24.12
N ASN A 29 13.90 7.10 -23.39
CA ASN A 29 14.04 8.44 -23.95
C ASN A 29 15.44 9.03 -23.75
N THR A 30 16.07 8.84 -22.58
CA THR A 30 17.37 9.45 -22.29
C THR A 30 18.51 8.72 -23.00
N TRP A 31 18.52 7.39 -22.92
CA TRP A 31 19.52 6.55 -23.58
C TRP A 31 19.02 5.98 -24.91
N GLY A 32 17.71 5.86 -25.05
CA GLY A 32 17.10 5.07 -26.10
C GLY A 32 17.32 3.57 -25.91
N ILE A 33 16.51 2.78 -26.61
CA ILE A 33 16.66 1.31 -26.61
C ILE A 33 18.04 0.90 -27.13
N ALA A 34 18.59 1.63 -28.11
CA ALA A 34 19.93 1.36 -28.65
C ALA A 34 21.04 1.59 -27.61
N GLY A 35 21.01 2.71 -26.89
CA GLY A 35 21.99 2.97 -25.82
C GLY A 35 21.88 1.99 -24.66
N THR A 36 20.65 1.63 -24.28
CA THR A 36 20.39 0.60 -23.26
C THR A 36 20.90 -0.77 -23.70
N THR A 37 20.70 -1.13 -24.97
CA THR A 37 21.21 -2.38 -25.56
C THR A 37 22.73 -2.43 -25.48
N GLU A 38 23.42 -1.34 -25.81
CA GLU A 38 24.88 -1.30 -25.75
C GLU A 38 25.40 -1.38 -24.31
N ALA A 39 24.74 -0.69 -23.37
CA ALA A 39 25.06 -0.84 -21.95
C ALA A 39 24.89 -2.30 -21.48
N PHE A 40 23.79 -2.96 -21.85
CA PHE A 40 23.52 -4.35 -21.51
C PHE A 40 24.53 -5.31 -22.15
N ARG A 41 24.97 -5.02 -23.37
CA ARG A 41 26.04 -5.76 -24.05
C ARG A 41 27.36 -5.64 -23.29
N GLY A 42 27.74 -4.43 -22.86
CA GLY A 42 28.93 -4.20 -22.05
C GLY A 42 28.91 -4.93 -20.70
N MET A 43 27.73 -5.15 -20.13
CA MET A 43 27.52 -5.92 -18.89
C MET A 43 27.43 -7.44 -19.10
N GLY A 44 27.51 -7.93 -20.35
CA GLY A 44 27.43 -9.36 -20.66
C GLY A 44 26.03 -9.96 -20.50
N VAL A 45 24.97 -9.13 -20.59
CA VAL A 45 23.58 -9.62 -20.55
C VAL A 45 23.30 -10.45 -21.81
N PRO A 46 22.79 -11.69 -21.69
CA PRO A 46 22.39 -12.49 -22.84
C PRO A 46 21.25 -11.84 -23.63
N SER A 47 21.33 -11.89 -24.96
CA SER A 47 20.34 -11.29 -25.87
C SER A 47 20.00 -9.84 -25.52
N PRO A 48 20.99 -8.93 -25.52
CA PRO A 48 20.85 -7.59 -24.96
C PRO A 48 19.74 -6.76 -25.62
N GLU A 49 19.45 -6.99 -26.90
CA GLU A 49 18.36 -6.33 -27.63
C GLU A 49 16.99 -6.66 -27.02
N ILE A 50 16.76 -7.94 -26.72
CA ILE A 50 15.52 -8.43 -26.11
C ILE A 50 15.45 -7.96 -24.66
N ALA A 51 16.54 -8.11 -23.92
CA ALA A 51 16.60 -7.73 -22.51
C ALA A 51 16.39 -6.22 -22.29
N ALA A 52 17.02 -5.38 -23.11
CA ALA A 52 16.87 -3.92 -23.04
C ALA A 52 15.43 -3.50 -23.37
N THR A 53 14.86 -4.05 -24.44
CA THR A 53 13.47 -3.80 -24.83
C THR A 53 12.50 -4.22 -23.72
N PHE A 54 12.65 -5.45 -23.22
CA PHE A 54 11.83 -5.97 -22.13
C PHE A 54 11.95 -5.12 -20.87
N SER A 55 13.17 -4.84 -20.40
CA SER A 55 13.40 -4.08 -19.17
C SER A 55 12.80 -2.69 -19.25
N THR A 56 12.95 -2.01 -20.39
CA THR A 56 12.42 -0.66 -20.62
C THR A 56 10.90 -0.63 -20.53
N TYR A 57 10.21 -1.47 -21.33
CA TYR A 57 8.75 -1.45 -21.36
C TYR A 57 8.14 -2.06 -20.10
N PHE A 58 8.77 -3.09 -19.52
CA PHE A 58 8.32 -3.67 -18.27
C PHE A 58 8.36 -2.63 -17.16
N GLU A 59 9.43 -1.85 -16.99
CA GLU A 59 9.52 -0.85 -15.93
C GLU A 59 8.47 0.26 -16.08
N LEU A 60 8.25 0.74 -17.30
CA LEU A 60 7.20 1.73 -17.58
C LEU A 60 5.80 1.18 -17.27
N VAL A 61 5.48 -0.01 -17.77
CA VAL A 61 4.16 -0.62 -17.60
C VAL A 61 3.95 -1.06 -16.15
N ALA A 62 4.92 -1.73 -15.53
CA ALA A 62 4.87 -2.13 -14.13
C ALA A 62 4.71 -0.93 -13.21
N GLY A 63 5.44 0.16 -13.46
CA GLY A 63 5.31 1.39 -12.69
C GLY A 63 3.91 2.00 -12.78
N ALA A 64 3.35 2.07 -13.99
CA ALA A 64 1.97 2.52 -14.20
C ALA A 64 0.95 1.59 -13.50
N LEU A 65 1.10 0.27 -13.63
CA LEU A 65 0.25 -0.73 -12.98
C LEU A 65 0.26 -0.60 -11.45
N LEU A 66 1.43 -0.36 -10.84
CA LEU A 66 1.54 -0.15 -9.40
C LEU A 66 0.82 1.13 -8.95
N ILE A 67 1.05 2.25 -9.64
CA ILE A 67 0.40 3.54 -9.35
C ILE A 67 -1.12 3.38 -9.40
N LEU A 68 -1.63 2.78 -10.48
CA LEU A 68 -3.06 2.54 -10.66
C LEU A 68 -3.62 1.49 -9.68
N GLY A 69 -2.75 0.64 -9.12
CA GLY A 69 -3.17 -0.50 -8.30
C GLY A 69 -3.91 -1.55 -9.13
N PHE A 70 -3.42 -1.82 -10.33
CA PHE A 70 -3.98 -2.82 -11.24
C PHE A 70 -2.99 -3.98 -11.41
N LEU A 71 -3.46 -5.22 -11.30
CA LEU A 71 -2.63 -6.44 -11.45
C LEU A 71 -1.39 -6.49 -10.52
N VAL A 72 -1.46 -5.81 -9.36
CA VAL A 72 -0.32 -5.65 -8.43
C VAL A 72 0.25 -7.00 -7.97
N ARG A 73 -0.61 -8.02 -7.87
CA ARG A 73 -0.21 -9.38 -7.50
C ARG A 73 0.79 -9.99 -8.48
N PHE A 74 0.69 -9.66 -9.77
CA PHE A 74 1.56 -10.22 -10.80
C PHE A 74 2.82 -9.38 -11.02
N VAL A 75 2.75 -8.06 -10.80
CA VAL A 75 3.89 -7.16 -10.99
C VAL A 75 5.07 -7.54 -10.08
N GLY A 76 4.81 -7.82 -8.80
CA GLY A 76 5.88 -8.10 -7.82
C GLY A 76 6.81 -9.27 -8.18
N PRO A 77 6.29 -10.49 -8.48
CA PRO A 77 7.13 -11.62 -8.87
C PRO A 77 7.94 -11.37 -10.15
N VAL A 78 7.37 -10.72 -11.16
CA VAL A 78 8.10 -10.41 -12.40
C VAL A 78 9.18 -9.36 -12.14
N LEU A 79 8.88 -8.35 -11.32
CA LEU A 79 9.83 -7.34 -10.91
C LEU A 79 10.99 -7.95 -10.09
N LEU A 80 10.71 -8.89 -9.20
CA LEU A 80 11.74 -9.63 -8.47
C LEU A 80 12.72 -10.33 -9.42
N VAL A 81 12.21 -11.04 -10.44
CA VAL A 81 13.06 -11.72 -11.43
C VAL A 81 13.90 -10.71 -12.22
N GLN A 82 13.31 -9.59 -12.62
CA GLN A 82 14.05 -8.52 -13.30
C GLN A 82 15.19 -7.98 -12.43
N MET A 83 14.91 -7.69 -11.15
CA MET A 83 15.90 -7.16 -10.22
C MET A 83 17.00 -8.18 -9.89
N ILE A 84 16.70 -9.49 -9.87
CA ILE A 84 17.72 -10.54 -9.77
C ILE A 84 18.67 -10.49 -10.98
N GLY A 85 18.13 -10.28 -12.19
CA GLY A 85 18.93 -10.06 -13.39
C GLY A 85 19.82 -8.82 -13.28
N ALA A 86 19.24 -7.68 -12.87
CA ALA A 86 19.98 -6.45 -12.67
C ALA A 86 21.11 -6.63 -11.63
N TYR A 87 20.83 -7.30 -10.50
CA TYR A 87 21.85 -7.65 -9.52
C TYR A 87 22.97 -8.46 -10.17
N TRP A 88 22.63 -9.54 -10.86
CA TRP A 88 23.61 -10.49 -11.38
C TRP A 88 24.56 -9.88 -12.41
N PHE A 89 24.04 -9.04 -13.31
CA PHE A 89 24.80 -8.50 -14.44
C PHE A 89 25.39 -7.10 -14.19
N ALA A 90 24.77 -6.27 -13.35
CA ALA A 90 25.17 -4.87 -13.18
C ALA A 90 25.77 -4.56 -11.80
N HIS A 91 25.42 -5.31 -10.76
CA HIS A 91 25.79 -4.99 -9.38
C HIS A 91 26.54 -6.10 -8.64
N ARG A 92 26.67 -7.29 -9.24
CA ARG A 92 27.32 -8.43 -8.60
C ARG A 92 28.82 -8.16 -8.48
N GLY A 93 29.33 -8.35 -7.27
CA GLY A 93 30.74 -8.09 -6.95
C GLY A 93 31.01 -6.66 -6.48
N ASN A 94 30.02 -5.77 -6.58
CA ASN A 94 30.07 -4.45 -5.95
C ASN A 94 29.62 -4.56 -4.48
N GLY A 95 29.92 -3.53 -3.68
CA GLY A 95 29.47 -3.42 -2.30
C GLY A 95 27.95 -3.25 -2.17
N VAL A 96 27.51 -2.82 -0.99
CA VAL A 96 26.08 -2.55 -0.75
C VAL A 96 25.68 -1.19 -1.32
N PHE A 97 26.54 -0.20 -1.12
CA PHE A 97 26.20 1.22 -1.29
C PHE A 97 26.20 1.67 -2.76
N ILE A 98 25.29 2.60 -3.07
CA ILE A 98 25.06 3.08 -4.45
C ILE A 98 26.24 3.84 -5.07
N ASP A 99 27.09 4.47 -4.25
CA ASP A 99 28.31 5.16 -4.67
C ASP A 99 29.35 4.19 -5.25
N GLU A 100 29.35 2.95 -4.80
CA GLU A 100 30.14 1.84 -5.34
C GLU A 100 29.40 1.07 -6.45
N ALA A 101 28.30 1.62 -6.98
CA ALA A 101 27.35 0.89 -7.84
C ALA A 101 26.86 -0.42 -7.19
N GLY A 102 26.68 -0.41 -5.87
CA GLY A 102 26.23 -1.54 -5.08
C GLY A 102 24.78 -1.95 -5.33
N TRP A 103 24.37 -3.03 -4.66
CA TRP A 103 23.09 -3.69 -4.94
C TRP A 103 21.90 -3.19 -4.12
N GLU A 104 22.09 -2.27 -3.17
CA GLU A 104 21.05 -1.89 -2.20
C GLU A 104 19.73 -1.47 -2.85
N LEU A 105 19.79 -0.60 -3.86
CA LEU A 105 18.58 -0.06 -4.49
C LEU A 105 17.80 -1.15 -5.22
N VAL A 106 18.51 -2.00 -5.98
CA VAL A 106 17.91 -3.12 -6.72
C VAL A 106 17.30 -4.13 -5.75
N GLY A 107 17.99 -4.44 -4.64
CA GLY A 107 17.48 -5.32 -3.59
C GLY A 107 16.22 -4.76 -2.91
N VAL A 108 16.22 -3.47 -2.58
CA VAL A 108 15.06 -2.80 -1.97
C VAL A 108 13.87 -2.76 -2.91
N ILE A 109 14.07 -2.45 -4.20
CA ILE A 109 13.00 -2.48 -5.21
C ILE A 109 12.41 -3.89 -5.34
N ALA A 110 13.25 -4.92 -5.37
CA ALA A 110 12.83 -6.31 -5.45
C ALA A 110 11.98 -6.71 -4.22
N ALA A 111 12.48 -6.42 -3.02
CA ALA A 111 11.81 -6.75 -1.77
C ALA A 111 10.49 -5.97 -1.61
N ALA A 112 10.48 -4.68 -1.94
CA ALA A 112 9.28 -3.84 -1.89
C ALA A 112 8.21 -4.32 -2.88
N GLY A 113 8.60 -4.63 -4.11
CA GLY A 113 7.69 -5.18 -5.13
C GLY A 113 7.05 -6.49 -4.69
N LEU A 114 7.85 -7.41 -4.15
CA LEU A 114 7.36 -8.68 -3.64
C LEU A 114 6.43 -8.49 -2.43
N ALA A 115 6.80 -7.62 -1.48
CA ALA A 115 5.98 -7.31 -0.31
C ALA A 115 4.63 -6.69 -0.68
N ILE A 116 4.61 -5.75 -1.62
CA ILE A 116 3.38 -5.13 -2.13
C ILE A 116 2.50 -6.18 -2.85
N SER A 117 3.10 -7.04 -3.69
CA SER A 117 2.37 -8.14 -4.31
C SER A 117 1.79 -9.11 -3.27
N ALA A 118 2.55 -9.44 -2.23
CA ALA A 118 2.13 -10.28 -1.13
C ALA A 118 0.94 -9.67 -0.36
N ALA A 119 1.01 -8.37 -0.05
CA ALA A 119 0.01 -7.62 0.69
C ALA A 119 -1.26 -7.28 -0.13
N GLY A 120 -1.14 -7.26 -1.46
CA GLY A 120 -2.20 -6.90 -2.41
C GLY A 120 -2.30 -5.40 -2.69
N ALA A 121 -3.16 -5.01 -3.64
CA ALA A 121 -3.25 -3.63 -4.15
C ALA A 121 -3.80 -2.58 -3.13
N GLY A 122 -4.37 -3.01 -2.01
CA GLY A 122 -5.03 -2.13 -1.02
C GLY A 122 -6.41 -1.62 -1.50
N ARG A 123 -7.19 -0.97 -0.61
CA ARG A 123 -8.57 -0.53 -0.95
C ARG A 123 -8.63 0.60 -2.00
N ILE A 124 -7.60 1.45 -2.03
CA ILE A 124 -7.50 2.56 -3.00
C ILE A 124 -6.79 2.04 -4.26
N SER A 125 -7.45 1.18 -5.02
CA SER A 125 -6.88 0.54 -6.21
C SER A 125 -7.94 0.19 -7.26
N ILE A 126 -7.55 0.16 -8.54
CA ILE A 126 -8.44 -0.28 -9.61
C ILE A 126 -8.85 -1.75 -9.42
N ASP A 127 -7.94 -2.61 -8.96
CA ASP A 127 -8.25 -4.02 -8.65
C ASP A 127 -9.48 -4.15 -7.73
N GLN A 128 -9.58 -3.30 -6.70
CA GLN A 128 -10.72 -3.32 -5.78
C GLN A 128 -11.98 -2.67 -6.36
N LEU A 129 -11.84 -1.64 -7.19
CA LEU A 129 -12.98 -1.03 -7.87
C LEU A 129 -13.67 -2.02 -8.82
N ILE A 130 -12.89 -2.89 -9.47
CA ILE A 130 -13.41 -3.93 -10.37
C ILE A 130 -13.89 -5.16 -9.59
N ALA A 131 -13.12 -5.64 -8.61
CA ALA A 131 -13.45 -6.85 -7.86
C ALA A 131 -14.62 -6.66 -6.88
N GLY A 132 -14.86 -5.44 -6.38
CA GLY A 132 -15.92 -5.14 -5.42
C GLY A 132 -17.32 -5.50 -5.93
N PRO A 133 -17.76 -4.97 -7.08
CA PRO A 133 -19.05 -5.32 -7.69
C PRO A 133 -19.21 -6.82 -7.98
N MET A 134 -18.14 -7.47 -8.45
CA MET A 134 -18.16 -8.91 -8.76
C MET A 134 -18.34 -9.78 -7.51
N ARG A 135 -17.69 -9.40 -6.39
CA ARG A 135 -17.83 -10.12 -5.12
C ARG A 135 -19.26 -10.01 -4.57
N LYS A 136 -19.86 -8.82 -4.66
CA LYS A 136 -21.24 -8.57 -4.22
C LYS A 136 -22.24 -9.40 -5.04
N ARG A 137 -22.09 -9.44 -6.38
CA ARG A 137 -22.94 -10.26 -7.27
C ARG A 137 -22.86 -11.76 -6.94
N ARG A 138 -21.66 -12.29 -6.71
CA ARG A 138 -21.46 -13.70 -6.33
C ARG A 138 -22.06 -14.02 -4.96
N GLN A 139 -21.94 -13.10 -4.01
CA GLN A 139 -22.53 -13.26 -2.68
C GLN A 139 -24.06 -13.26 -2.75
N ASN A 140 -24.67 -12.32 -3.48
CA ASN A 140 -26.12 -12.28 -3.68
C ASN A 140 -26.62 -13.59 -4.30
N LYS A 141 -25.96 -14.06 -5.36
CA LYS A 141 -26.35 -15.33 -6.02
C LYS A 141 -26.26 -16.53 -5.07
N ARG A 142 -25.24 -16.60 -4.20
CA ARG A 142 -25.13 -17.66 -3.19
C ARG A 142 -26.23 -17.58 -2.13
N ILE A 143 -26.64 -16.37 -1.75
CA ILE A 143 -27.74 -16.15 -0.81
C ILE A 143 -29.06 -16.58 -1.44
N GLU A 144 -29.30 -16.21 -2.71
CA GLU A 144 -30.48 -16.65 -3.47
C GLU A 144 -30.53 -18.19 -3.57
N GLU A 145 -29.45 -18.84 -4.02
CA GLU A 145 -29.36 -20.30 -4.12
C GLU A 145 -29.53 -21.01 -2.76
N ALA A 146 -29.04 -20.42 -1.68
CA ALA A 146 -29.20 -20.97 -0.34
C ALA A 146 -30.64 -20.79 0.18
N ASN A 147 -31.27 -19.65 -0.11
CA ASN A 147 -32.67 -19.40 0.23
C ASN A 147 -33.59 -20.36 -0.52
N GLU A 148 -33.36 -20.58 -1.82
CA GLU A 148 -34.09 -21.59 -2.63
C GLU A 148 -33.94 -23.01 -2.06
N LYS A 149 -32.78 -23.34 -1.49
CA LYS A 149 -32.50 -24.66 -0.90
C LYS A 149 -32.93 -24.76 0.58
N GLY A 150 -33.46 -23.69 1.17
CA GLY A 150 -33.79 -23.64 2.61
C GLY A 150 -32.56 -23.77 3.53
N ILE A 151 -31.38 -23.38 3.05
CA ILE A 151 -30.12 -23.48 3.79
C ILE A 151 -29.76 -22.11 4.35
N ALA A 152 -29.43 -22.06 5.65
CA ALA A 152 -28.93 -20.86 6.28
C ALA A 152 -27.52 -20.49 5.76
N VAL A 153 -27.29 -19.21 5.47
CA VAL A 153 -25.98 -18.70 5.04
C VAL A 153 -25.28 -18.04 6.21
N GLN A 154 -24.14 -18.59 6.62
CA GLN A 154 -23.24 -17.93 7.55
C GLN A 154 -22.32 -16.97 6.79
N HIS A 155 -22.33 -15.70 7.15
CA HIS A 155 -21.43 -14.68 6.61
C HIS A 155 -20.09 -14.69 7.34
N ALA A 156 -19.06 -14.13 6.69
CA ALA A 156 -17.71 -14.07 7.23
C ALA A 156 -17.57 -13.21 8.49
N ASP A 157 -18.56 -12.38 8.82
CA ASP A 157 -18.64 -11.61 10.06
C ASP A 157 -19.34 -12.37 11.20
N GLY A 158 -19.71 -13.63 10.97
CA GLY A 158 -20.41 -14.48 11.93
C GLY A 158 -21.93 -14.35 11.90
N SER A 159 -22.50 -13.37 11.17
CA SER A 159 -23.95 -13.25 11.03
C SER A 159 -24.54 -14.40 10.21
N VAL A 160 -25.77 -14.81 10.53
CA VAL A 160 -26.49 -15.87 9.80
C VAL A 160 -27.70 -15.27 9.11
N THR A 161 -27.82 -15.46 7.80
CA THR A 161 -29.07 -15.21 7.07
C THR A 161 -29.86 -16.50 6.99
N LEU A 162 -31.04 -16.50 7.60
CA LEU A 162 -31.97 -17.61 7.57
C LEU A 162 -32.85 -17.55 6.31
N PRO A 163 -33.35 -18.69 5.81
CA PRO A 163 -34.28 -18.72 4.70
C PRO A 163 -35.55 -17.91 4.99
N ALA A 164 -36.11 -17.23 3.99
CA ALA A 164 -37.31 -16.40 4.13
C ALA A 164 -38.50 -17.17 4.73
N ASP A 165 -38.60 -18.46 4.42
CA ASP A 165 -39.70 -19.33 4.85
C ASP A 165 -39.43 -20.05 6.18
N SER A 166 -38.29 -19.77 6.83
CA SER A 166 -37.96 -20.42 8.09
C SER A 166 -38.83 -19.88 9.25
N ALA A 167 -39.30 -20.78 10.11
CA ALA A 167 -40.18 -20.44 11.24
C ALA A 167 -39.60 -19.35 12.16
N ALA A 168 -38.26 -19.28 12.27
CA ALA A 168 -37.55 -18.23 13.00
C ALA A 168 -37.65 -16.85 12.31
N ALA A 169 -37.62 -16.77 10.97
CA ALA A 169 -37.80 -15.52 10.23
C ALA A 169 -39.23 -14.96 10.37
N GLN A 170 -40.22 -15.85 10.47
CA GLN A 170 -41.63 -15.50 10.69
C GLN A 170 -41.88 -15.00 12.13
N GLN A 171 -41.16 -15.53 13.13
CA GLN A 171 -41.23 -15.05 14.52
C GLN A 171 -40.61 -13.65 14.70
N VAL A 172 -39.54 -13.33 13.98
CA VAL A 172 -38.92 -11.98 14.02
C VAL A 172 -39.82 -10.93 13.35
N THR A 173 -40.50 -11.29 12.26
CA THR A 173 -41.40 -10.36 11.52
C THR A 173 -42.69 -10.05 12.31
N THR A 174 -43.20 -11.00 13.09
CA THR A 174 -44.44 -10.83 13.86
C THR A 174 -44.28 -9.97 15.11
N GLN A 175 -43.10 -9.91 15.74
CA GLN A 175 -42.86 -9.07 16.92
C GLN A 175 -42.76 -7.57 16.60
N HIS A 176 -42.30 -7.18 15.40
CA HIS A 176 -42.13 -5.76 15.05
C HIS A 176 -43.44 -5.06 14.61
N THR A 177 -44.49 -5.83 14.29
CA THR A 177 -45.80 -5.27 13.86
C THR A 177 -46.74 -4.99 15.05
N ALA A 178 -46.36 -5.36 16.27
CA ALA A 178 -47.23 -5.33 17.46
C ALA A 178 -46.89 -4.24 18.50
N GLN A 179 -46.28 -3.11 18.11
CA GLN A 179 -46.18 -1.94 18.99
C GLN A 179 -47.24 -0.89 18.62
N PRO A 180 -48.30 -0.72 19.43
CA PRO A 180 -49.15 0.46 19.38
C PRO A 180 -48.32 1.70 19.73
N THR A 181 -48.60 2.79 19.03
CA THR A 181 -48.02 4.12 19.21
C THR A 181 -48.28 4.60 20.65
N GLU A 182 -47.32 4.43 21.56
CA GLU A 182 -47.37 5.11 22.85
C GLU A 182 -47.02 6.59 22.65
N HIS A 183 -47.99 7.43 23.04
CA HIS A 183 -47.91 8.87 23.10
C HIS A 183 -46.67 9.30 23.89
N VAL A 184 -45.65 9.85 23.21
CA VAL A 184 -44.51 10.51 23.86
C VAL A 184 -45.01 11.85 24.39
N GLN A 185 -45.25 11.91 25.70
CA GLN A 185 -45.58 13.12 26.42
C GLN A 185 -44.31 13.98 26.55
N HIS A 186 -44.37 15.21 26.07
CA HIS A 186 -43.30 16.20 26.12
C HIS A 186 -42.78 16.39 27.55
N THR A 187 -41.51 16.07 27.78
CA THR A 187 -40.73 16.60 28.91
C THR A 187 -39.88 17.77 28.44
N GLU A 188 -39.94 18.85 29.23
CA GLU A 188 -39.31 20.16 29.08
C GLU A 188 -37.79 20.12 28.83
N PRO A 189 -37.23 21.11 28.10
CA PRO A 189 -35.79 21.26 27.95
C PRO A 189 -35.15 21.94 29.17
N VAL A 190 -34.25 21.26 29.86
CA VAL A 190 -33.36 21.88 30.86
C VAL A 190 -32.09 22.37 30.16
N GLN A 191 -31.83 23.67 30.22
CA GLN A 191 -30.61 24.34 29.78
C GLN A 191 -29.89 24.99 31.00
N PRO A 192 -28.65 25.48 30.86
CA PRO A 192 -27.41 24.83 31.31
C PRO A 192 -26.78 25.54 32.53
N THR A 193 -26.07 24.80 33.38
CA THR A 193 -25.20 25.37 34.42
C THR A 193 -23.72 25.09 34.12
N GLN A 194 -23.01 26.14 33.69
CA GLN A 194 -21.59 26.36 34.02
C GLN A 194 -21.52 27.41 35.15
N PRO A 195 -20.37 27.82 35.74
CA PRO A 195 -18.99 27.29 35.73
C PRO A 195 -18.40 27.15 37.15
N VAL A 196 -17.24 26.51 37.37
CA VAL A 196 -16.26 26.97 38.40
C VAL A 196 -14.82 26.59 38.01
N HIS A 197 -13.98 27.62 37.88
CA HIS A 197 -12.52 27.60 37.86
C HIS A 197 -11.93 26.97 39.13
N ARG A 198 -10.84 26.19 39.00
CA ARG A 198 -9.86 26.07 40.08
C ARG A 198 -8.43 26.15 39.55
N THR A 199 -7.81 27.29 39.84
CA THR A 199 -6.36 27.56 39.76
C THR A 199 -5.70 27.18 41.08
N THR A 200 -4.52 26.55 41.03
CA THR A 200 -3.34 26.60 41.94
C THR A 200 -2.55 25.29 41.77
N ALA A 201 -1.23 25.16 41.76
CA ALA A 201 -0.05 26.04 41.77
C ALA A 201 1.18 25.12 41.39
N PRO A 202 2.44 25.59 41.40
CA PRO A 202 3.50 25.12 40.50
C PRO A 202 4.39 23.99 41.05
N GLN A 203 5.15 23.34 40.17
CA GLN A 203 6.40 22.68 40.54
C GLN A 203 7.56 23.08 39.61
N PRO A 204 8.80 23.14 40.13
CA PRO A 204 9.93 23.76 39.45
C PRO A 204 11.00 22.74 38.99
N GLU A 205 11.98 23.28 38.28
CA GLU A 205 13.38 22.82 38.12
C GLU A 205 13.75 22.01 36.88
N GLY A 206 14.84 22.45 36.24
CA GLY A 206 15.46 21.78 35.10
C GLY A 206 16.45 22.62 34.29
N HIS A 207 17.39 23.30 34.95
CA HIS A 207 18.73 23.71 34.51
C HIS A 207 19.02 24.02 33.02
N THR A 208 19.23 25.30 32.73
CA THR A 208 20.03 25.80 31.60
C THR A 208 21.52 25.61 31.92
N VAL A 209 22.24 24.85 31.10
CA VAL A 209 23.71 24.84 31.06
C VAL A 209 24.17 25.59 29.82
N ILE A 210 25.03 26.59 30.03
CA ILE A 210 25.77 27.33 29.02
C ILE A 210 27.22 26.82 29.04
N ALA A 211 27.83 26.86 27.84
CA ALA A 211 29.26 26.84 27.49
C ALA A 211 29.88 25.48 27.12
N GLU A 212 30.38 25.38 25.88
CA GLU A 212 31.82 25.37 25.55
C GLU A 212 31.98 25.48 23.99
N GLN A 213 32.55 26.59 23.47
CA GLN A 213 33.88 26.71 22.79
C GLN A 213 34.12 25.71 21.63
N THR A 214 34.71 25.99 20.45
CA THR A 214 35.19 27.13 19.65
C THR A 214 35.51 26.49 18.28
N PRO A 215 35.32 27.15 17.11
CA PRO A 215 35.71 26.58 15.82
C PRO A 215 37.21 26.78 15.57
N THR A 216 37.98 25.69 15.45
CA THR A 216 39.36 25.78 14.97
C THR A 216 39.39 25.79 13.44
N SER A 217 39.74 26.95 12.91
CA SER A 217 40.20 27.16 11.54
C SER A 217 41.45 26.31 11.28
N ASN A 218 41.40 25.46 10.27
CA ASN A 218 42.59 24.77 9.76
C ASN A 218 43.20 25.63 8.64
N LEU A 219 44.15 26.47 9.02
CA LEU A 219 45.10 27.15 8.14
C LEU A 219 46.43 26.43 8.29
N ASN A 220 46.93 25.94 7.16
CA ASN A 220 48.33 25.65 6.85
C ASN A 220 49.05 24.57 7.68
N ASN A 221 49.32 23.45 7.01
CA ASN A 221 50.55 22.70 7.28
C ASN A 221 51.35 22.64 5.98
N ASP A 222 52.21 23.64 5.80
CA ASP A 222 53.39 23.56 4.94
C ASP A 222 54.49 22.87 5.76
N LEU A 223 54.92 21.73 5.25
CA LEU A 223 56.18 21.12 5.61
C LEU A 223 57.33 22.00 5.10
N ARG A 224 57.90 22.74 6.05
CA ARG A 224 59.35 22.73 6.34
C ARG A 224 59.56 22.60 7.85
#